data_AF-A0A812UHK4-F1
#
_entry.id   AF-A0A812UHK4-F1
#
_cell.length_a   1.000
_cell.length_b   1.000
_cell.length_c   1.000
_cell.angle_alpha   90.00
_cell.angle_beta   90.00
_cell.angle_gamma   90.00
#
_symmetry.space_group_name_H-M   'P 1'
#
loop_
_entity.id
_entity.type
_entity.pdbx_description
1 polymer ?
#
loop_
_entity_poly.entity_id
_entity_poly.type
_entity_poly.pdbx_seq_one_letter_code
_entity_poly.pdbx_strand_id
1 'polypeptide(L)'
;MASSKDPGSEDQTLADLPNDTKVSPQFSEKAVAPKEHCNACGVVLGKRHLNPKHQCRLCGATVCATCSPNSLKLEEGSAAQRVCNPCVEIVPQQPDLLRRLDALARYLETHVGRPSEGDFLEASASVVAALGRCEGLQRALGEERMRLMAKLEEVTETCASRARLARVGREEAPSPSRPQSPSDYLGAPSQSTFFSAHSREAPERSKCCVDRSQCTLQ
;
A
#
# COMPACT_ATOMS: atom_id res chain seq x y z
N MET A 1 46.04 -25.06 2.01
CA MET A 1 45.89 -23.75 1.34
C MET A 1 44.49 -23.70 0.74
N ALA A 2 43.50 -23.28 1.51
CA ALA A 2 42.14 -23.08 1.02
C ALA A 2 41.68 -21.73 1.61
N SER A 3 41.72 -20.71 0.76
CA SER A 3 41.34 -19.35 1.11
C SER A 3 39.82 -19.25 1.16
N SER A 4 39.29 -19.01 2.36
CA SER A 4 37.92 -18.62 2.62
C SER A 4 37.64 -17.27 1.94
N LYS A 5 36.60 -17.24 1.10
CA LYS A 5 36.13 -16.06 0.38
C LYS A 5 34.90 -15.56 1.14
N ASP A 6 35.07 -14.53 1.95
CA ASP A 6 33.98 -13.86 2.66
C ASP A 6 33.10 -13.09 1.65
N PRO A 7 31.77 -13.31 1.59
CA PRO A 7 30.86 -12.44 0.87
C PRO A 7 30.61 -11.18 1.70
N GLY A 8 31.15 -10.07 1.19
CA GLY A 8 30.99 -8.73 1.73
C GLY A 8 29.54 -8.27 1.80
N SER A 9 29.31 -7.51 2.86
CA SER A 9 28.13 -6.73 3.23
C SER A 9 27.68 -5.76 2.15
N GLU A 10 26.44 -5.91 1.67
CA GLU A 10 25.69 -4.84 1.01
C GLU A 10 24.80 -4.17 2.06
N ASP A 11 25.36 -3.16 2.71
CA ASP A 11 24.64 -2.25 3.60
C ASP A 11 23.95 -1.19 2.72
N GLN A 12 22.76 -1.52 2.22
CA GLN A 12 21.91 -0.56 1.52
C GLN A 12 21.03 0.14 2.55
N THR A 13 21.50 1.29 3.03
CA THR A 13 20.76 2.25 3.83
C THR A 13 19.55 2.76 3.05
N LEU A 14 18.40 2.15 3.32
CA LEU A 14 17.07 2.52 2.82
C LEU A 14 16.46 3.59 3.74
N ALA A 15 17.08 4.78 3.77
CA ALA A 15 16.53 5.95 4.44
C ALA A 15 16.50 7.11 3.44
N ASP A 16 15.45 7.92 3.53
CA ASP A 16 15.16 9.10 2.70
C ASP A 16 14.41 8.86 1.38
N LEU A 17 13.14 8.46 1.51
CA LEU A 17 12.12 8.89 0.55
C LEU A 17 11.32 10.06 1.16
N PRO A 18 11.49 11.30 0.67
CA PRO A 18 10.70 12.44 1.12
C PRO A 18 9.24 12.26 0.70
N ASN A 19 8.40 11.90 1.65
CA ASN A 19 6.96 11.70 1.47
C ASN A 19 6.21 13.03 1.69
N ASP A 20 6.45 13.99 0.82
CA ASP A 20 5.69 15.24 0.75
C ASP A 20 5.50 15.65 -0.71
N THR A 21 5.02 14.72 -1.54
CA THR A 21 4.30 15.10 -2.75
C THR A 21 2.97 15.69 -2.34
N LYS A 22 3.01 16.98 -2.00
CA LYS A 22 1.88 17.89 -2.16
C LYS A 22 1.52 17.88 -3.64
N VAL A 23 0.73 16.89 -4.06
CA VAL A 23 0.08 16.86 -5.37
C VAL A 23 -1.00 17.94 -5.31
N SER A 24 -0.58 19.20 -5.29
CA SER A 24 -1.38 20.21 -5.94
C SER A 24 -1.65 19.66 -7.34
N PRO A 25 -2.90 19.67 -7.83
CA PRO A 25 -3.15 19.40 -9.23
C PRO A 25 -2.46 20.52 -10.00
N GLN A 26 -1.15 20.34 -10.23
CA GLN A 26 -0.47 20.93 -11.33
C GLN A 26 -1.14 20.27 -12.52
N PHE A 27 -2.28 20.84 -12.93
CA PHE A 27 -2.40 21.22 -14.32
C PHE A 27 -1.13 21.96 -14.62
N SER A 28 -0.07 21.19 -14.93
CA SER A 28 1.15 21.72 -15.48
C SER A 28 0.66 22.71 -16.51
N GLU A 29 1.12 23.95 -16.45
CA GLU A 29 1.17 24.85 -17.59
C GLU A 29 1.99 24.12 -18.66
N LYS A 30 1.37 23.09 -19.23
CA LYS A 30 1.86 22.28 -20.32
C LYS A 30 1.82 23.29 -21.42
N ALA A 31 3.00 23.83 -21.75
CA ALA A 31 3.23 24.84 -22.75
C ALA A 31 2.12 24.72 -23.79
N VAL A 32 1.15 25.66 -23.72
CA VAL A 32 -0.08 25.57 -24.51
C VAL A 32 0.39 25.36 -25.93
N ALA A 33 0.19 24.14 -26.44
CA ALA A 33 0.69 23.77 -27.75
C ALA A 33 0.28 24.90 -28.70
N PRO A 34 1.19 25.42 -29.54
CA PRO A 34 0.93 26.59 -30.35
C PRO A 34 -0.43 26.40 -31.01
N LYS A 35 -1.33 27.38 -30.84
CA LYS A 35 -2.77 27.36 -31.19
C LYS A 35 -3.04 27.13 -32.69
N GLU A 36 -2.03 26.69 -33.42
CA GLU A 36 -1.94 26.46 -34.84
C GLU A 36 -2.04 25.00 -35.21
N HIS A 37 -2.07 24.06 -34.26
CA HIS A 37 -2.23 22.63 -34.56
C HIS A 37 -3.48 22.06 -33.90
N CYS A 38 -4.11 21.09 -34.56
CA CYS A 38 -5.20 20.32 -33.99
C CYS A 38 -4.68 19.46 -32.84
N ASN A 39 -5.23 19.61 -31.64
CA ASN A 39 -4.83 18.80 -30.48
C ASN A 39 -5.09 17.30 -30.63
N ALA A 40 -5.94 16.89 -31.58
CA ALA A 40 -6.29 15.48 -31.79
C ALA A 40 -5.44 14.80 -32.88
N CYS A 41 -5.28 15.43 -34.04
CA CYS A 41 -4.56 14.84 -35.18
C CYS A 41 -3.27 15.58 -35.59
N GLY A 42 -2.94 16.70 -34.95
CA GLY A 42 -1.73 17.47 -35.24
C GLY A 42 -1.77 18.32 -36.51
N VAL A 43 -2.85 18.32 -37.30
CA VAL A 43 -2.92 19.11 -38.54
C VAL A 43 -2.83 20.61 -38.26
N VAL A 44 -2.15 21.36 -39.14
CA VAL A 44 -2.07 22.82 -39.04
C VAL A 44 -3.45 23.44 -39.31
N LEU A 45 -3.90 24.26 -38.36
CA LEU A 45 -5.17 24.98 -38.35
C LEU A 45 -4.96 26.45 -38.74
N GLY A 46 -5.83 26.95 -39.60
CA GLY A 46 -5.85 28.35 -40.01
C GLY A 46 -6.52 28.55 -41.37
N LYS A 47 -6.91 29.79 -41.64
CA LYS A 47 -7.56 30.18 -42.91
C LYS A 47 -6.69 29.84 -44.13
N ARG A 48 -5.36 29.98 -43.99
CA ARG A 48 -4.38 29.68 -45.07
C ARG A 48 -4.34 28.20 -45.46
N HIS A 49 -4.70 27.30 -44.55
CA HIS A 49 -4.68 25.84 -44.78
C HIS A 49 -6.09 25.27 -45.00
N LEU A 50 -7.11 26.13 -45.12
CA LEU A 50 -8.52 25.73 -45.22
C LEU A 50 -9.00 24.80 -44.08
N ASN A 51 -8.31 24.85 -42.94
CA ASN A 51 -8.61 24.08 -41.74
C ASN A 51 -9.09 25.04 -40.64
N PRO A 52 -10.40 25.35 -40.56
CA PRO A 52 -10.91 26.25 -39.53
C PRO A 52 -10.65 25.71 -38.12
N LYS A 53 -10.39 26.62 -37.18
CA LYS A 53 -10.17 26.31 -35.77
C LYS A 53 -11.53 26.12 -35.09
N HIS A 54 -11.74 24.99 -34.45
CA HIS A 54 -12.89 24.74 -33.58
C HIS A 54 -12.43 24.52 -32.15
N GLN A 55 -13.23 24.90 -31.17
CA GLN A 55 -12.96 24.63 -29.76
C GLN A 55 -13.90 23.55 -29.26
N CYS A 56 -13.34 22.48 -28.68
CA CYS A 56 -14.15 21.49 -27.99
C CYS A 56 -14.71 22.08 -26.70
N ARG A 57 -16.03 22.01 -26.50
CA ARG A 57 -16.66 22.61 -25.32
C ARG A 57 -16.37 21.86 -24.02
N LEU A 58 -16.05 20.56 -24.11
CA LEU A 58 -15.75 19.72 -22.95
C LEU A 58 -14.31 19.92 -22.41
N CYS A 59 -13.27 19.81 -23.26
CA CYS A 59 -11.87 19.95 -22.83
C CYS A 59 -11.22 21.31 -23.17
N GLY A 60 -11.88 22.19 -23.91
CA GLY A 60 -11.34 23.49 -24.33
C GLY A 60 -10.27 23.43 -25.42
N ALA A 61 -9.88 22.24 -25.89
CA ALA A 61 -8.83 22.06 -26.88
C ALA A 61 -9.22 22.60 -28.27
N THR A 62 -8.23 23.07 -29.03
CA THR A 62 -8.44 23.52 -30.42
C THR A 62 -8.30 22.32 -31.37
N VAL A 63 -9.32 22.08 -32.19
CA VAL A 63 -9.43 20.90 -33.06
C VAL A 63 -9.91 21.31 -34.46
N CYS A 64 -9.63 20.47 -35.47
CA CYS A 64 -10.20 20.63 -36.81
C CYS A 64 -11.66 20.13 -36.85
N ALA A 65 -12.36 20.43 -37.95
CA ALA A 65 -13.74 19.99 -38.16
C ALA A 65 -13.87 18.46 -38.12
N THR A 66 -12.93 17.75 -38.75
CA THR A 66 -12.90 16.27 -38.83
C THR A 66 -12.71 15.60 -37.46
N CYS A 67 -12.00 16.25 -36.53
CA CYS A 67 -11.80 15.74 -35.17
C CYS A 67 -12.92 16.14 -34.20
N SER A 68 -13.88 16.96 -34.64
CA SER A 68 -15.03 17.39 -33.84
C SER A 68 -16.36 17.37 -34.62
N PRO A 69 -16.70 16.26 -35.29
CA PRO A 69 -17.97 16.14 -36.02
C PRO A 69 -19.18 16.04 -35.07
N ASN A 70 -18.95 15.68 -33.81
CA ASN A 70 -20.00 15.36 -32.86
C ASN A 70 -20.49 16.58 -32.09
N SER A 71 -21.78 16.57 -31.73
CA SER A 71 -22.37 17.52 -30.79
C SER A 71 -23.10 16.77 -29.69
N LEU A 72 -22.84 17.10 -28.42
CA LEU A 72 -23.44 16.45 -27.25
C LEU A 72 -24.28 17.47 -26.46
N LYS A 73 -25.41 17.03 -25.90
CA LYS A 73 -26.15 17.79 -24.89
C LYS A 73 -25.57 17.44 -23.52
N LEU A 74 -24.96 18.40 -22.84
CA LEU A 74 -24.29 18.16 -21.56
C LEU A 74 -25.26 18.28 -20.37
N GLU A 75 -26.23 19.19 -20.47
CA GLU A 75 -27.24 19.43 -19.44
C GLU A 75 -28.63 19.28 -20.04
N GLU A 76 -29.59 18.80 -19.24
CA GLU A 76 -31.00 18.74 -19.64
C GLU A 76 -31.49 20.16 -20.00
N GLY A 77 -32.05 20.32 -21.21
CA GLY A 77 -32.50 21.62 -21.72
C GLY A 77 -31.41 22.47 -22.41
N SER A 78 -30.14 22.08 -22.37
CA SER A 78 -29.07 22.79 -23.10
C SER A 78 -29.06 22.46 -24.60
N ALA A 79 -28.65 23.44 -25.42
CA ALA A 79 -28.38 23.21 -26.84
C ALA A 79 -27.19 22.26 -27.02
N ALA A 80 -27.21 21.43 -28.07
CA ALA A 80 -26.10 20.52 -28.35
C ALA A 80 -24.80 21.32 -28.62
N GLN A 81 -23.74 21.00 -27.88
CA GLN A 81 -22.44 21.67 -27.95
C GLN A 81 -21.44 20.80 -28.69
N ARG A 82 -20.55 21.41 -29.48
CA ARG A 82 -19.52 20.69 -30.25
C ARG A 82 -18.48 20.06 -29.32
N VAL A 83 -18.21 18.78 -29.52
CA VAL A 83 -17.25 17.99 -28.73
C VAL A 83 -16.30 17.22 -29.66
N CYS A 84 -15.02 17.11 -29.28
CA CYS A 84 -14.03 16.34 -30.06
C CYS A 84 -14.20 14.83 -29.86
N ASN A 85 -13.72 14.03 -30.81
CA ASN A 85 -13.82 12.56 -30.74
C ASN A 85 -13.28 11.96 -29.44
N PRO A 86 -12.08 12.36 -28.94
CA PRO A 86 -11.58 11.83 -27.67
C PRO A 86 -12.53 12.05 -26.50
N CYS A 87 -13.18 13.22 -26.44
CA CYS A 87 -14.13 13.52 -25.38
C CYS A 87 -15.42 12.71 -25.51
N VAL A 88 -15.90 12.47 -26.73
CA VAL A 88 -17.09 11.64 -26.98
C VAL A 88 -16.85 10.18 -26.54
N GLU A 89 -15.64 9.67 -26.68
CA GLU A 89 -15.28 8.31 -26.27
C GLU A 89 -15.19 8.15 -24.74
N ILE A 90 -14.81 9.21 -24.02
CA ILE A 90 -14.62 9.19 -22.56
C ILE A 90 -15.94 9.34 -21.80
N VAL A 91 -16.83 10.24 -22.23
CA VAL A 91 -18.10 10.53 -21.54
C VAL A 91 -18.94 9.28 -21.20
N PRO A 92 -19.18 8.32 -22.12
CA PRO A 92 -19.99 7.14 -21.79
C PRO A 92 -19.32 6.19 -20.78
N GLN A 93 -18.00 6.30 -20.56
CA GLN A 93 -17.28 5.48 -19.58
C GLN A 93 -17.39 6.01 -18.15
N GLN A 94 -17.88 7.25 -17.97
CA GLN A 94 -18.01 7.90 -16.67
C GLN A 94 -18.82 7.08 -15.63
N PRO A 95 -20.03 6.55 -15.93
CA PRO A 95 -20.80 5.80 -14.93
C PRO A 95 -20.08 4.51 -14.48
N ASP A 96 -19.40 3.82 -15.39
CA ASP A 96 -18.63 2.62 -15.05
C ASP A 96 -17.42 2.96 -14.18
N LEU A 97 -16.73 4.06 -14.48
CA LEU A 97 -15.64 4.56 -13.64
C LEU A 97 -16.13 4.91 -12.22
N LEU A 98 -17.28 5.58 -12.12
CA LEU A 98 -17.91 5.90 -10.83
C LEU A 98 -18.23 4.63 -10.04
N ARG A 99 -18.82 3.63 -10.68
CA ARG A 99 -19.11 2.34 -10.03
C ARG A 99 -17.85 1.66 -9.51
N ARG A 100 -16.75 1.71 -10.26
CA ARG A 100 -15.47 1.14 -9.84
C ARG A 100 -14.84 1.90 -8.68
N LEU A 101 -14.89 3.24 -8.70
CA LEU A 101 -14.41 4.07 -7.60
C LEU A 101 -15.24 3.84 -6.33
N ASP A 102 -16.54 3.71 -6.45
CA ASP A 102 -17.42 3.43 -5.31
C ASP A 102 -17.13 2.05 -4.70
N ALA A 103 -16.92 1.02 -5.53
CA ALA A 103 -16.52 -0.30 -5.07
C ALA A 103 -15.17 -0.28 -4.33
N LEU A 104 -14.20 0.51 -4.82
CA LEU A 104 -12.91 0.70 -4.15
C LEU A 104 -13.06 1.43 -2.80
N ALA A 105 -13.90 2.46 -2.73
CA ALA A 105 -14.16 3.16 -1.47
C ALA A 105 -14.73 2.19 -0.42
N ARG A 106 -15.74 1.38 -0.77
CA ARG A 106 -16.29 0.36 0.14
C ARG A 106 -15.26 -0.67 0.56
N TYR A 107 -14.43 -1.13 -0.37
CA TYR A 107 -13.33 -2.04 -0.05
C TYR A 107 -12.39 -1.42 0.99
N LEU A 108 -12.01 -0.15 0.83
CA LEU A 108 -11.14 0.54 1.78
C LEU A 108 -11.81 0.75 3.14
N GLU A 109 -13.11 1.06 3.19
CA GLU A 109 -13.89 1.17 4.45
C GLU A 109 -13.84 -0.13 5.26
N THR A 110 -14.03 -1.28 4.61
CA THR A 110 -13.95 -2.59 5.28
C THR A 110 -12.57 -2.86 5.87
N HIS A 111 -11.50 -2.34 5.26
CA HIS A 111 -10.13 -2.55 5.73
C HIS A 111 -9.72 -1.59 6.85
N VAL A 112 -10.29 -0.38 6.86
CA VAL A 112 -10.05 0.62 7.91
C VAL A 112 -10.86 0.30 9.18
N GLY A 113 -11.88 -0.56 9.10
CA GLY A 113 -12.70 -0.92 10.25
C GLY A 113 -13.59 0.22 10.76
N ARG A 114 -13.82 1.24 9.92
CA ARG A 114 -14.80 2.29 10.16
C ARG A 114 -16.06 1.96 9.36
N PRO A 115 -17.07 1.32 9.96
CA PRO A 115 -18.38 1.29 9.33
C PRO A 115 -18.87 2.74 9.22
N SER A 116 -19.20 3.18 8.01
CA SER A 116 -19.85 4.47 7.82
C SER A 116 -21.26 4.37 8.43
N GLU A 117 -21.47 4.91 9.61
CA GLU A 117 -22.78 4.87 10.29
C GLU A 117 -23.81 5.85 9.71
N GLY A 118 -23.59 6.41 8.51
CA GLY A 118 -24.53 7.37 7.90
C GLY A 118 -24.48 7.35 6.37
N ASP A 119 -25.68 7.30 5.77
CA ASP A 119 -26.02 7.58 4.37
C ASP A 119 -25.26 6.79 3.28
N PHE A 120 -25.42 5.46 3.35
CA PHE A 120 -24.89 4.49 2.38
C PHE A 120 -25.56 4.51 0.98
N LEU A 121 -26.59 5.35 0.79
CA LEU A 121 -27.45 5.29 -0.40
C LEU A 121 -27.19 6.39 -1.43
N GLU A 122 -26.44 7.43 -1.09
CA GLU A 122 -26.04 8.41 -2.09
C GLU A 122 -24.71 7.98 -2.72
N ALA A 123 -24.83 7.04 -3.68
CA ALA A 123 -23.78 6.77 -4.65
C ALA A 123 -23.20 8.12 -5.10
N SER A 124 -21.87 8.26 -5.10
CA SER A 124 -21.23 9.55 -5.34
C SER A 124 -21.78 10.16 -6.62
N ALA A 125 -22.56 11.24 -6.50
CA ALA A 125 -23.16 11.93 -7.62
C ALA A 125 -22.12 12.52 -8.59
N SER A 126 -20.84 12.57 -8.16
CA SER A 126 -19.73 13.04 -8.96
C SER A 126 -18.44 12.26 -8.72
N VAL A 127 -17.56 12.26 -9.73
CA VAL A 127 -16.22 11.63 -9.65
C VAL A 127 -15.37 12.28 -8.57
N VAL A 128 -15.51 13.60 -8.40
CA VAL A 128 -14.80 14.38 -7.38
C VAL A 128 -15.18 13.90 -5.98
N ALA A 129 -16.47 13.68 -5.72
CA ALA A 129 -16.92 13.14 -4.45
C ALA A 129 -16.38 11.72 -4.20
N ALA A 130 -16.40 10.85 -5.21
CA ALA A 130 -15.86 9.49 -5.11
C ALA A 130 -14.36 9.47 -4.78
N LEU A 131 -13.58 10.31 -5.46
CA LEU A 131 -12.14 10.47 -5.22
C LEU A 131 -11.87 11.03 -3.82
N GLY A 132 -12.60 12.06 -3.41
CA GLY A 132 -12.48 12.63 -2.06
C GLY A 132 -12.71 11.59 -0.96
N ARG A 133 -13.67 10.67 -1.14
CA ARG A 133 -13.87 9.52 -0.24
C ARG A 133 -12.65 8.59 -0.21
N CYS A 134 -12.16 8.19 -1.38
CA CYS A 134 -10.98 7.32 -1.48
C CYS A 134 -9.73 7.94 -0.82
N GLU A 135 -9.49 9.24 -1.04
CA GLU A 135 -8.36 9.97 -0.44
C GLU A 135 -8.49 10.10 1.08
N GLY A 136 -9.71 10.29 1.59
CA GLY A 136 -9.97 10.29 3.03
C GLY A 136 -9.65 8.93 3.67
N LEU A 137 -10.09 7.84 3.03
CA LEU A 137 -9.82 6.48 3.49
C LEU A 137 -8.33 6.13 3.43
N GLN A 138 -7.63 6.55 2.37
CA GLN A 138 -6.19 6.37 2.25
C GLN A 138 -5.43 7.07 3.40
N ARG A 139 -5.85 8.28 3.79
CA ARG A 139 -5.27 8.98 4.95
C ARG A 139 -5.52 8.21 6.25
N ALA A 140 -6.75 7.77 6.49
CA ALA A 140 -7.09 6.99 7.68
C ALA A 140 -6.28 5.67 7.76
N LEU A 141 -6.11 4.98 6.63
CA LEU A 141 -5.26 3.77 6.57
C LEU A 141 -3.79 4.09 6.87
N GLY A 142 -3.29 5.24 6.41
CA GLY A 142 -1.95 5.73 6.73
C GLY A 142 -1.76 5.98 8.22
N GLU A 143 -2.74 6.59 8.89
CA GLU A 143 -2.74 6.83 10.34
C GLU A 143 -2.75 5.52 11.14
N GLU A 144 -3.61 4.55 10.79
CA GLU A 144 -3.63 3.24 11.45
C GLU A 144 -2.34 2.47 11.23
N ARG A 145 -1.76 2.51 10.02
CA ARG A 145 -0.46 1.92 9.76
C ARG A 145 0.64 2.53 10.64
N MET A 146 0.68 3.87 10.73
CA MET A 146 1.63 4.57 11.61
C MET A 146 1.45 4.15 13.07
N ARG A 147 0.20 4.05 13.55
CA ARG A 147 -0.12 3.62 14.91
C ARG A 147 0.34 2.18 15.20
N LEU A 148 0.10 1.26 14.27
CA LEU A 148 0.54 -0.14 14.41
C LEU A 148 2.06 -0.26 14.39
N MET A 149 2.75 0.52 13.54
CA MET A 149 4.20 0.56 13.51
C MET A 149 4.79 1.07 14.83
N ALA A 150 4.23 2.15 15.40
CA ALA A 150 4.67 2.66 16.70
C ALA A 150 4.48 1.64 17.84
N LYS A 151 3.35 0.90 17.86
CA LYS A 151 3.13 -0.19 18.81
C LYS A 151 4.13 -1.34 18.64
N LEU A 152 4.49 -1.66 17.40
CA LEU A 152 5.47 -2.69 17.12
C LEU A 152 6.85 -2.27 17.66
N GLU A 153 7.24 -1.02 17.45
CA GLU A 153 8.47 -0.44 18.00
C GLU A 153 8.49 -0.53 19.54
N GLU A 154 7.42 -0.09 20.21
CA GLU A 154 7.29 -0.19 21.67
C GLU A 154 7.44 -1.64 22.20
N VAL A 155 6.82 -2.60 21.52
CA VAL A 155 6.95 -4.04 21.86
C VAL A 155 8.38 -4.51 21.67
N THR A 156 9.04 -4.12 20.58
CA THR A 156 10.43 -4.50 20.32
C THR A 156 11.39 -3.94 21.38
N GLU A 157 11.20 -2.69 21.81
CA GLU A 157 11.99 -2.07 22.88
C GLU A 157 11.74 -2.75 24.24
N THR A 158 10.50 -3.11 24.53
CA THR A 158 10.11 -3.82 25.75
C THR A 158 10.74 -5.21 25.79
N CYS A 159 10.70 -5.95 24.68
CA CYS A 159 11.36 -7.25 24.55
C CYS A 159 12.88 -7.14 24.71
N ALA A 160 13.51 -6.14 24.09
CA ALA A 160 14.94 -5.88 24.23
C ALA A 160 15.33 -5.56 25.69
N SER A 161 14.53 -4.74 26.37
CA SER A 161 14.73 -4.38 27.78
C SER A 161 14.61 -5.59 28.70
N ARG A 162 13.58 -6.43 28.52
CA ARG A 162 13.40 -7.66 29.28
C ARG A 162 14.53 -8.66 29.05
N ALA A 163 15.03 -8.76 27.82
CA ALA A 163 16.18 -9.61 27.50
C ALA A 163 17.47 -9.12 28.20
N ARG A 164 17.67 -7.80 28.35
CA ARG A 164 18.80 -7.24 29.11
C ARG A 164 18.71 -7.59 30.60
N LEU A 165 17.56 -7.40 31.22
CA LEU A 165 17.34 -7.75 32.64
C LEU A 165 17.56 -9.25 32.91
N ALA A 166 17.11 -10.11 31.99
CA ALA A 166 17.31 -11.56 32.10
C ALA A 166 18.79 -11.99 32.02
N ARG A 167 19.68 -11.18 31.41
CA ARG A 167 21.12 -11.44 31.40
C ARG A 167 21.77 -11.05 32.71
N VAL A 168 21.40 -9.90 33.28
CA VAL A 168 21.93 -9.42 34.57
C VAL A 168 21.62 -10.42 35.69
N GLY A 169 20.39 -10.98 35.72
CA GLY A 169 20.02 -11.97 36.73
C GLY A 169 20.76 -13.32 36.66
N ARG A 170 21.48 -13.62 35.57
CA ARG A 170 22.29 -14.85 35.47
C ARG A 170 23.69 -14.71 36.05
N GLU A 171 24.23 -13.50 36.15
CA GLU A 171 25.59 -13.29 36.67
C GLU A 171 25.67 -13.43 38.21
N GLU A 172 24.54 -13.28 38.92
CA GLU A 172 24.50 -13.45 40.38
C GLU A 172 24.18 -14.88 40.85
N ALA A 173 23.85 -15.81 39.93
CA ALA A 173 23.63 -17.19 40.34
C ALA A 173 24.97 -17.79 40.78
N PRO A 174 25.16 -18.14 42.07
CA PRO A 174 26.41 -18.72 42.53
C PRO A 174 26.68 -19.97 41.71
N SER A 175 27.86 -20.00 41.08
CA SER A 175 28.35 -21.13 40.30
C SER A 175 27.96 -22.43 40.99
N PRO A 176 27.18 -23.34 40.36
CA PRO A 176 26.86 -24.60 41.01
C PRO A 176 28.18 -25.24 41.37
N SER A 177 28.39 -25.45 42.67
CA SER A 177 29.59 -26.07 43.20
C SER A 177 29.79 -27.36 42.43
N ARG A 178 30.90 -27.43 41.71
CA ARG A 178 31.30 -28.57 40.88
C ARG A 178 31.03 -29.85 41.68
N PRO A 179 30.15 -30.76 41.20
CA PRO A 179 29.92 -32.00 41.92
C PRO A 179 31.27 -32.69 42.12
N GLN A 180 31.63 -32.90 43.37
CA GLN A 180 32.82 -33.65 43.73
C GLN A 180 32.67 -35.07 43.16
N SER A 181 33.78 -35.59 42.64
CA SER A 181 33.89 -36.78 41.80
C SER A 181 32.95 -37.95 42.17
N PRO A 182 32.26 -38.56 41.19
CA PRO A 182 31.55 -39.82 41.40
C PRO A 182 32.56 -40.98 41.48
N SER A 183 32.98 -41.35 42.70
CA SER A 183 33.90 -42.48 42.91
C SER A 183 33.22 -43.81 43.28
N ASP A 184 31.90 -43.86 43.56
CA ASP A 184 31.26 -45.07 44.10
C ASP A 184 29.99 -45.51 43.35
N TYR A 185 30.09 -45.83 42.06
CA TYR A 185 29.07 -46.61 41.36
C TYR A 185 29.70 -47.82 40.66
N LEU A 186 30.15 -48.78 41.47
CA LEU A 186 30.36 -50.15 41.04
C LEU A 186 29.09 -50.95 41.36
N GLY A 187 28.37 -51.40 40.33
CA GLY A 187 27.41 -52.50 40.46
C GLY A 187 26.16 -52.46 39.55
N ALA A 188 26.34 -52.85 38.28
CA ALA A 188 25.53 -53.79 37.46
C ALA A 188 23.96 -53.76 37.46
N PRO A 189 23.25 -54.53 36.60
CA PRO A 189 23.64 -55.29 35.40
C PRO A 189 22.90 -54.87 34.12
N SER A 190 23.45 -55.34 33.02
CA SER A 190 22.86 -55.44 31.68
C SER A 190 21.52 -56.17 31.68
N GLN A 191 20.45 -55.54 31.21
CA GLN A 191 19.43 -56.24 30.44
C GLN A 191 18.99 -55.43 29.22
N SER A 192 19.27 -56.08 28.09
CA SER A 192 18.81 -55.83 26.74
C SER A 192 17.29 -55.87 26.67
N THR A 193 16.66 -54.76 26.32
CA THR A 193 15.38 -54.77 25.62
C THR A 193 15.42 -53.77 24.48
N PHE A 194 15.48 -54.34 23.27
CA PHE A 194 15.04 -53.76 22.01
C PHE A 194 13.78 -52.90 22.20
N PHE A 195 13.88 -51.59 21.95
CA PHE A 195 12.72 -50.76 21.69
C PHE A 195 12.89 -50.09 20.33
N SER A 196 11.88 -50.28 19.51
CA SER A 196 11.79 -49.93 18.10
C SER A 196 12.10 -48.47 17.81
N ALA A 197 12.80 -48.27 16.69
CA ALA A 197 12.98 -46.99 16.05
C ALA A 197 11.61 -46.39 15.67
N HIS A 198 11.10 -45.49 16.50
CA HIS A 198 10.17 -44.46 16.06
C HIS A 198 10.96 -43.20 15.71
N SER A 199 10.65 -42.69 14.53
CA SER A 199 11.18 -41.50 13.88
C SER A 199 11.64 -40.41 14.86
N ARG A 200 12.93 -40.07 14.77
CA ARG A 200 13.44 -38.80 15.29
C ARG A 200 12.88 -37.68 14.43
N GLU A 201 11.69 -37.20 14.78
CA GLU A 201 11.33 -35.83 14.49
C GLU A 201 12.37 -34.95 15.17
N ALA A 202 13.01 -34.08 14.38
CA ALA A 202 13.95 -33.10 14.90
C ALA A 202 13.28 -32.31 16.04
N PRO A 203 14.01 -31.92 17.10
CA PRO A 203 13.47 -30.97 18.05
C PRO A 203 13.13 -29.71 17.26
N GLU A 204 11.84 -29.46 17.06
CA GLU A 204 11.36 -28.16 16.65
C GLU A 204 12.06 -27.17 17.56
N ARG A 205 12.92 -26.33 16.96
CA ARG A 205 13.44 -25.15 17.62
C ARG A 205 12.28 -24.53 18.36
N SER A 206 12.39 -24.55 19.68
CA SER A 206 11.54 -23.85 20.64
C SER A 206 11.03 -22.58 19.96
N LYS A 207 9.81 -22.68 19.41
CA LYS A 207 9.00 -21.53 19.10
C LYS A 207 8.90 -20.86 20.45
N CYS A 208 9.46 -19.67 20.58
CA CYS A 208 9.18 -18.82 21.72
C CYS A 208 7.65 -18.81 21.86
N CYS A 209 7.15 -19.53 22.85
CA CYS A 209 5.78 -19.41 23.30
C CYS A 209 5.67 -17.97 23.80
N VAL A 210 5.36 -17.05 22.89
CA VAL A 210 4.74 -15.79 23.28
C VAL A 210 3.39 -16.23 23.79
N ASP A 211 3.35 -16.41 25.10
CA ASP A 211 2.18 -16.82 25.86
C ASP A 211 1.05 -15.82 25.56
N ARG A 212 0.15 -16.22 24.66
CA ARG A 212 -0.93 -15.39 24.12
C ARG A 212 -2.07 -15.21 25.15
N SER A 213 -1.89 -15.73 26.37
CA SER A 213 -2.92 -15.83 27.40
C SER A 213 -3.00 -14.63 28.35
N GLN A 214 -2.16 -13.60 28.21
CA GLN A 214 -2.17 -12.44 29.13
C GLN A 214 -2.48 -11.07 28.50
N CYS A 215 -3.01 -11.00 27.26
CA CYS A 215 -3.60 -9.75 26.74
C CYS A 215 -5.11 -9.73 26.95
N THR A 216 -5.56 -9.65 28.20
CA THR A 216 -6.90 -9.13 28.54
C THR A 216 -6.79 -7.62 28.70
N LEU A 217 -7.27 -6.88 27.69
CA LEU A 217 -7.44 -5.43 27.70
C LEU A 217 -8.45 -5.02 28.79
N GLN A 218 -8.01 -4.15 29.70
CA GLN A 218 -8.83 -3.13 30.36
C GLN A 218 -8.64 -1.81 29.63
#